data_AF-A0A7V9U3I6-F1
#
_entry.id   AF-A0A7V9U3I6-F1
#
_cell.length_a   1.000
_cell.length_b   1.000
_cell.length_c   1.000
_cell.angle_alpha   90.00
_cell.angle_beta   90.00
_cell.angle_gamma   90.00
#
_symmetry.space_group_name_H-M   'P 1'
#
loop_
_entity.id
_entity.type
_entity.pdbx_description
1 polymer ?
#
loop_
_entity_poly.entity_id
_entity_poly.type
_entity_poly.pdbx_seq_one_letter_code
_entity_poly.pdbx_strand_id
1 'polypeptide(L)'
;YTHFTRLGMPDAEIEPLVQHATHFHVRGARQGRLQAPFKDNTIDYARVLKAMQASGYQGYLGIEYVWIDWEHCNECDNLSETVLFRDFLRKTM
;
A
#
# COMPACT_ATOMS: atom_id res chain seq x y z
N TYR A 1 -4.83 -3.24 2.22
CA TYR A 1 -3.61 -3.51 2.99
C TYR A 1 -3.39 -2.48 4.09
N THR A 2 -3.07 -1.23 3.77
CA THR A 2 -2.67 -0.17 4.74
C THR A 2 -3.49 -0.10 6.02
N HIS A 3 -4.82 -0.07 5.94
CA HIS A 3 -5.70 -0.03 7.11
C HIS A 3 -5.58 -1.25 8.02
N PHE A 4 -5.39 -2.44 7.45
CA PHE A 4 -5.20 -3.68 8.20
C PHE A 4 -3.78 -3.79 8.77
N THR A 5 -2.76 -3.42 7.99
CA THR A 5 -1.36 -3.39 8.43
C THR A 5 -1.16 -2.42 9.59
N ARG A 6 -1.84 -1.27 9.58
CA ARG A 6 -1.88 -0.33 10.72
C ARG A 6 -2.35 -1.02 12.00
N LEU A 7 -3.32 -1.93 11.92
CA LEU A 7 -3.83 -2.71 13.04
C LEU A 7 -2.92 -3.89 13.44
N GLY A 8 -1.81 -4.12 12.72
CA GLY A 8 -0.88 -5.22 12.97
C GLY A 8 -1.27 -6.54 12.28
N MET A 9 -2.24 -6.54 11.37
CA MET A 9 -2.62 -7.73 10.61
C MET A 9 -1.53 -8.06 9.56
N PRO A 10 -1.09 -9.33 9.45
CA PRO A 10 -0.12 -9.74 8.45
C PRO A 10 -0.72 -9.79 7.05
N ASP A 11 0.10 -9.57 6.02
CA ASP A 11 -0.33 -9.57 4.62
C ASP A 11 -1.09 -10.84 4.22
N ALA A 12 -0.69 -12.00 4.76
CA ALA A 12 -1.32 -13.29 4.47
C ALA A 12 -2.81 -13.36 4.87
N GLU A 13 -3.23 -12.61 5.90
CA GLU A 13 -4.64 -12.55 6.32
C GLU A 13 -5.45 -11.57 5.46
N ILE A 14 -4.79 -10.60 4.82
CA ILE A 14 -5.39 -9.57 3.98
C ILE A 14 -5.54 -10.05 2.53
N GLU A 15 -4.56 -10.84 2.06
CA GLU A 15 -4.48 -11.36 0.69
C GLU A 15 -5.76 -12.00 0.13
N PRO A 16 -6.52 -12.81 0.90
CA PRO A 16 -7.76 -13.40 0.39
C PRO A 16 -8.78 -12.37 -0.09
N LEU A 17 -8.72 -11.12 0.42
CA LEU A 17 -9.63 -10.05 0.03
C LEU A 17 -9.34 -9.49 -1.37
N VAL A 18 -8.14 -9.72 -1.92
CA VAL A 18 -7.72 -9.20 -3.22
C VAL A 18 -8.65 -9.65 -4.34
N GLN A 19 -9.17 -10.88 -4.29
CA GLN A 19 -10.09 -11.42 -5.30
C GLN A 19 -11.43 -10.66 -5.39
N HIS A 20 -11.77 -9.89 -4.36
CA HIS A 20 -13.00 -9.10 -4.29
C HIS A 20 -12.75 -7.61 -4.56
N ALA A 21 -11.50 -7.20 -4.76
CA ALA A 21 -11.14 -5.81 -4.95
C ALA A 21 -11.55 -5.32 -6.34
N THR A 22 -12.26 -4.20 -6.41
CA THR A 22 -12.52 -3.44 -7.64
C THR A 22 -11.66 -2.18 -7.73
N HIS A 23 -11.09 -1.75 -6.60
CA HIS A 23 -10.27 -0.55 -6.46
C HIS A 23 -9.14 -0.81 -5.45
N PHE A 24 -7.96 -0.25 -5.69
CA PHE A 24 -6.79 -0.55 -4.87
C PHE A 24 -5.93 0.69 -4.61
N HIS A 25 -5.70 0.99 -3.33
CA HIS A 25 -4.78 2.05 -2.89
C HIS A 25 -3.44 1.47 -2.42
N VAL A 26 -2.37 2.02 -2.99
CA VAL A 26 -0.98 1.79 -2.60
C VAL A 26 -0.51 2.97 -1.75
N ARG A 27 0.00 2.68 -0.55
CA ARG A 27 0.67 3.63 0.34
C ARG A 27 1.50 2.83 1.33
N GLY A 28 2.67 3.34 1.72
CA GLY A 28 3.45 2.73 2.79
C GLY A 28 2.68 2.73 4.12
N ALA A 29 2.68 1.61 4.83
CA ALA A 29 2.10 1.51 6.17
C ALA A 29 2.89 0.55 7.05
N ARG A 30 2.75 0.69 8.37
CA ARG A 30 3.29 -0.23 9.38
C ARG A 30 2.38 -0.26 10.60
N GLN A 31 2.61 -1.21 11.51
CA GLN A 31 1.85 -1.26 12.75
C GLN A 31 1.86 0.10 13.47
N GLY A 32 0.66 0.59 13.82
CA GLY A 32 0.45 1.90 14.46
C GLY A 32 0.55 3.12 13.54
N ARG A 33 0.80 2.96 12.24
CA ARG A 33 0.93 4.09 11.29
C ARG A 33 0.23 3.78 9.96
N LEU A 34 -0.84 4.53 9.67
CA LEU A 34 -1.62 4.40 8.44
C LEU A 34 -0.83 4.80 7.18
N GLN A 35 0.08 5.75 7.36
CA GLN A 35 0.96 6.33 6.35
C GLN A 35 2.38 6.29 6.89
N ALA A 36 3.31 5.73 6.10
CA ALA A 36 4.71 5.62 6.43
C ALA A 36 5.57 5.90 5.19
N PRO A 37 6.82 6.36 5.38
CA PRO A 37 7.80 6.43 4.32
C PRO A 37 8.04 5.05 3.69
N PHE A 38 8.41 5.00 2.42
CA PHE A 38 8.66 3.77 1.66
C PHE A 38 9.65 2.86 2.38
N LYS A 39 10.71 3.42 2.95
CA LYS A 39 11.75 2.69 3.72
C LYS A 39 11.23 2.02 4.99
N ASP A 40 10.13 2.53 5.57
CA ASP A 40 9.57 2.06 6.84
C ASP A 40 8.28 1.25 6.61
N ASN A 41 7.85 1.09 5.36
CA ASN A 41 6.70 0.27 4.98
C ASN A 41 6.96 -1.21 5.27
N THR A 42 5.98 -1.89 5.88
CA THR A 42 6.07 -3.32 6.18
C THR A 42 5.20 -4.20 5.28
N ILE A 43 4.46 -3.62 4.34
CA ILE A 43 3.65 -4.38 3.36
C ILE A 43 4.57 -4.92 2.26
N ASP A 44 4.54 -6.22 1.99
CA ASP A 44 5.25 -6.83 0.87
C ASP A 44 4.48 -6.61 -0.44
N TYR A 45 4.63 -5.42 -1.03
CA TYR A 45 3.93 -5.09 -2.26
C TYR A 45 4.29 -5.97 -3.46
N ALA A 46 5.49 -6.57 -3.50
CA ALA A 46 5.83 -7.52 -4.57
C ALA A 46 4.96 -8.77 -4.48
N ARG A 47 4.71 -9.27 -3.26
CA ARG A 47 3.78 -10.37 -3.00
C ARG A 47 2.34 -9.98 -3.29
N VAL A 48 1.91 -8.77 -2.88
CA VAL A 48 0.57 -8.25 -3.18
C VAL A 48 0.30 -8.20 -4.68
N LEU A 49 1.26 -7.70 -5.48
CA LEU A 49 1.12 -7.64 -6.94
C LEU A 49 0.96 -9.04 -7.56
N LYS A 50 1.69 -10.04 -7.06
CA LYS A 50 1.53 -11.44 -7.49
C LYS A 50 0.12 -11.97 -7.16
N ALA A 51 -0.39 -11.68 -5.97
CA ALA A 51 -1.75 -12.06 -5.59
C ALA A 51 -2.81 -11.39 -6.48
N MET A 52 -2.63 -10.11 -6.80
CA MET A 52 -3.50 -9.36 -7.73
C MET A 52 -3.48 -9.94 -9.14
N GLN A 53 -2.31 -10.30 -9.65
CA GLN A 53 -2.18 -10.96 -10.95
C GLN A 53 -2.88 -12.33 -10.94
N ALA A 54 -2.65 -13.14 -9.91
CA ALA A 54 -3.26 -14.46 -9.77
C ALA A 54 -4.80 -14.40 -9.63
N SER A 55 -5.34 -13.34 -9.01
CA SER A 55 -6.78 -13.13 -8.90
C SER A 55 -7.41 -12.47 -10.13
N GLY A 56 -6.62 -12.16 -11.16
CA GLY A 56 -7.11 -11.52 -12.38
C GLY A 56 -7.53 -10.06 -12.23
N TYR A 57 -7.01 -9.32 -11.23
CA TYR A 57 -7.33 -7.91 -11.04
C TYR A 57 -6.91 -7.06 -12.28
N GLN A 58 -7.85 -6.29 -12.84
CA GLN A 58 -7.65 -5.47 -14.05
C GLN A 58 -7.73 -3.94 -13.78
N GLY A 59 -7.93 -3.55 -12.52
CA GLY A 59 -8.06 -2.14 -12.15
C GLY A 59 -6.74 -1.38 -12.08
N TYR A 60 -6.82 -0.08 -11.84
CA TYR A 60 -5.64 0.76 -11.61
C TYR A 60 -5.15 0.67 -10.16
N LEU A 61 -3.84 0.80 -9.97
CA LEU A 61 -3.23 1.02 -8.66
C LEU A 61 -3.16 2.52 -8.39
N GLY A 62 -3.95 3.01 -7.44
CA GLY A 62 -3.90 4.41 -7.00
C GLY A 62 -2.86 4.58 -5.90
N ILE A 63 -1.82 5.39 -6.11
CA ILE A 63 -0.90 5.76 -5.03
C ILE A 63 -1.56 6.87 -4.21
N GLU A 64 -1.83 6.61 -2.93
CA GLU A 64 -2.65 7.48 -2.07
C GLU A 64 -1.84 7.98 -0.87
N TYR A 65 -1.06 9.05 -1.07
CA TYR A 65 -0.51 9.82 0.04
C TYR A 65 -1.33 11.08 0.26
N VAL A 66 -1.78 11.29 1.49
CA VAL A 66 -2.65 12.42 1.87
C VAL A 66 -1.94 13.34 2.84
N TRP A 67 -2.15 14.65 2.71
CA TRP A 67 -1.62 15.62 3.65
C TRP A 67 -2.74 16.03 4.61
N ILE A 68 -2.75 15.42 5.78
CA ILE A 68 -3.71 15.70 6.86
C ILE A 68 -3.06 15.36 8.20
N ASP A 69 -3.41 16.09 9.25
CA ASP A 69 -2.88 15.84 10.60
C ASP A 69 -3.38 14.53 11.21
N TRP A 70 -4.57 14.09 10.80
CA TRP A 70 -5.16 12.82 11.21
C TRP A 70 -4.23 11.64 10.90
N GLU A 71 -4.05 10.75 11.88
CA GLU A 71 -3.14 9.59 11.81
C GLU A 71 -1.68 9.95 11.49
N HIS A 72 -1.27 11.19 11.77
CA HIS A 72 0.09 11.69 11.51
C HIS A 72 0.48 11.59 10.02
N CYS A 73 -0.49 11.67 9.10
CA CYS A 73 -0.21 11.54 7.66
C CYS A 73 0.69 12.68 7.16
N ASN A 74 0.55 13.88 7.72
CA ASN A 74 1.39 15.05 7.45
C ASN A 74 2.88 14.88 7.80
N GLU A 75 3.28 13.81 8.49
CA GLU A 75 4.68 13.51 8.82
C GLU A 75 5.45 12.78 7.69
N CYS A 76 4.80 12.50 6.56
CA CYS A 76 5.44 11.95 5.35
C CYS A 76 5.53 12.99 4.22
N ASP A 77 6.61 12.96 3.44
CA ASP A 77 6.71 13.73 2.20
C ASP A 77 5.91 13.03 1.09
N ASN A 78 4.66 13.46 0.92
CA ASN A 78 3.75 12.86 -0.06
C ASN A 78 4.30 12.82 -1.49
N LEU A 79 5.09 13.82 -1.91
CA LEU A 79 5.63 13.85 -3.27
C LEU A 79 6.71 12.80 -3.44
N SER A 80 7.70 12.80 -2.53
CA SER A 80 8.80 11.84 -2.56
C SER A 80 8.28 10.40 -2.44
N GLU A 81 7.37 10.14 -1.50
CA GLU A 81 6.83 8.80 -1.30
C GLU A 81 5.98 8.31 -2.49
N THR A 82 5.23 9.22 -3.13
CA THR A 82 4.50 8.90 -4.36
C THR A 82 5.44 8.51 -5.50
N VAL A 83 6.55 9.24 -5.68
CA VAL A 83 7.56 8.94 -6.70
C VAL A 83 8.24 7.59 -6.43
N LEU A 84 8.62 7.32 -5.17
CA LEU A 84 9.27 6.07 -4.78
C LEU A 84 8.35 4.86 -5.04
N PHE A 85 7.08 4.93 -4.62
CA PHE A 85 6.12 3.86 -4.89
C PHE A 85 5.84 3.69 -6.39
N ARG A 86 5.69 4.78 -7.15
CA ARG A 86 5.51 4.72 -8.60
C ARG A 86 6.66 3.98 -9.28
N ASP A 87 7.90 4.32 -8.93
CA ASP A 87 9.09 3.73 -9.53
C ASP A 87 9.28 2.27 -9.12
N PHE A 88 8.95 1.92 -7.88
CA PHE A 88 8.90 0.53 -7.43
C PHE A 88 7.87 -0.30 -8.21
N LEU A 89 6.63 0.19 -8.32
CA LEU A 89 5.56 -0.52 -9.03
C LEU A 89 5.91 -0.75 -10.50
N ARG A 90 6.41 0.29 -11.20
CA ARG A 90 6.83 0.21 -12.60
C ARG A 90 7.98 -0.77 -12.87
N LYS A 91 8.82 -1.03 -11.86
CA LYS A 91 9.91 -2.01 -11.97
C LYS A 91 9.48 -3.45 -11.66
N THR A 92 8.36 -3.61 -10.96
CA THR A 92 7.90 -4.90 -10.42
C THR A 92 6.78 -5.53 -11.25
N MET A 93 6.04 -4.71 -12.01
CA MET A 93 5.07 -5.13 -13.03
C MET A 93 5.75 -5.43 -14.35
#